data_AF-A0A7C4HRL9-F1
#
_entry.id   AF-A0A7C4HRL9-F1
#
_cell.length_a   1.000
_cell.length_b   1.000
_cell.length_c   1.000
_cell.angle_alpha   90.00
_cell.angle_beta   90.00
_cell.angle_gamma   90.00
#
_symmetry.space_group_name_H-M   'P 1'
#
loop_
_entity.id
_entity.type
_entity.pdbx_description
1 polymer ?
#
loop_
_entity_poly.entity_id
_entity_poly.type
_entity_poly.pdbx_seq_one_letter_code
_entity_poly.pdbx_strand_id
1 'polypeptide(L)' 'MPTQYPLKVQAIRSQGQQPRLYVYFPRPLAAAIGLEAGEQVQWELLNRGELHLLRKQVPTPHTKRRTRQG' A
#
# COMPACT_ATOMS: atom_id res chain seq x y z
N MET A 1 -18.92 5.55 -6.61
CA MET A 1 -17.74 6.24 -7.16
C MET A 1 -16.50 5.62 -6.54
N PRO A 2 -15.44 5.32 -7.32
CA PRO A 2 -14.20 4.81 -6.74
C PRO A 2 -13.57 5.86 -5.82
N THR A 3 -13.18 5.46 -4.61
CA THR A 3 -12.49 6.35 -3.68
C THR A 3 -11.08 6.62 -4.18
N GLN A 4 -10.75 7.89 -4.39
CA GLN A 4 -9.44 8.32 -4.87
C GLN A 4 -8.58 8.80 -3.70
N TYR A 5 -7.31 8.41 -3.71
CA TYR A 5 -6.31 8.86 -2.74
C TYR A 5 -5.16 9.52 -3.50
N PRO A 6 -5.25 10.82 -3.83
CA PRO A 6 -4.19 11.49 -4.56
C PRO A 6 -2.90 11.55 -3.74
N LEU A 7 -1.79 11.20 -4.37
CA LEU A 7 -0.47 11.14 -3.74
C LEU A 7 0.53 11.97 -4.51
N LYS A 8 1.52 12.52 -3.80
CA LYS A 8 2.70 13.12 -4.40
C LYS A 8 3.87 12.16 -4.27
N VAL A 9 4.59 11.94 -5.37
CA VAL A 9 5.84 11.19 -5.37
C VAL A 9 6.87 11.99 -4.58
N GLN A 10 7.49 11.34 -3.61
CA GLN A 10 8.61 11.85 -2.85
C GLN A 10 9.91 11.38 -3.48
N ALA A 11 10.97 12.18 -3.36
CA ALA A 11 12.29 11.82 -3.84
C ALA A 11 13.29 11.92 -2.69
N ILE A 12 13.95 10.80 -2.37
CA ILE A 12 15.07 10.77 -1.42
C ILE A 12 16.36 10.75 -2.23
N ARG A 13 17.23 11.72 -1.97
CA ARG A 13 18.48 11.90 -2.70
C ARG A 13 19.66 11.48 -1.82
N SER A 14 20.60 10.76 -2.41
CA SER A 14 21.90 10.46 -1.81
C SER A 14 22.97 11.05 -2.72
N GLN A 15 24.08 11.51 -2.16
CA GLN A 15 25.13 12.21 -2.92
C GLN A 15 25.64 11.33 -4.08
N GLY A 16 25.67 11.90 -5.29
CA GLY A 16 26.16 11.22 -6.49
C GLY A 16 25.25 10.12 -7.05
N GLN A 17 24.06 9.89 -6.47
CA GLN A 17 23.14 8.83 -6.90
C GLN A 17 21.85 9.42 -7.48
N GLN A 18 21.21 8.67 -8.38
CA GLN A 18 19.88 9.04 -8.86
C GLN A 18 18.87 9.06 -7.68
N PRO A 19 17.92 10.01 -7.66
CA PRO A 19 16.91 10.07 -6.62
C PRO A 19 16.10 8.77 -6.57
N ARG A 20 15.94 8.23 -5.38
CA ARG A 20 15.00 7.13 -5.14
C ARG A 20 13.61 7.73 -4.95
N LEU A 21 12.66 7.28 -5.77
CA LEU A 21 11.28 7.76 -5.75
C LEU A 21 10.43 6.86 -4.85
N TYR A 22 9.59 7.49 -4.03
CA TYR A 22 8.71 6.81 -3.08
C TYR A 22 7.30 7.38 -3.15
N VAL A 23 6.32 6.49 -3.02
CA VAL A 23 4.93 6.83 -2.71
C VAL A 23 4.57 6.14 -1.42
N TYR A 24 3.85 6.84 -0.53
CA TYR A 24 3.41 6.27 0.73
C TYR A 24 2.01 5.64 0.56
N PHE A 25 1.66 4.69 1.43
CA PHE A 25 0.29 4.20 1.52
C PHE A 25 -0.57 5.15 2.35
N PRO A 26 -1.65 5.72 1.80
CA PRO A 26 -2.61 6.48 2.60
C PRO A 26 -3.14 5.62 3.74
N ARG A 27 -3.05 6.14 4.97
CA ARG A 27 -3.62 5.51 6.18
C ARG A 27 -5.05 4.96 5.98
N PRO A 28 -6.01 5.72 5.40
CA PRO A 28 -7.36 5.20 5.18
C PRO A 28 -7.41 4.03 4.19
N LEU A 29 -6.58 4.05 3.14
CA LEU A 29 -6.51 2.95 2.17
C LEU A 29 -5.91 1.69 2.81
N ALA A 30 -4.80 1.84 3.54
CA ALA A 30 -4.16 0.74 4.27
C ALA A 30 -5.12 0.09 5.27
N ALA A 31 -5.88 0.89 6.02
CA ALA A 31 -6.89 0.39 6.95
C ALA A 31 -8.05 -0.33 6.23
N ALA A 32 -8.55 0.21 5.12
CA ALA A 32 -9.66 -0.37 4.37
C ALA A 32 -9.36 -1.75 3.79
N ILE A 33 -8.10 -2.01 3.40
CA ILE A 33 -7.68 -3.30 2.84
C ILE A 33 -6.99 -4.20 3.86
N GLY A 34 -6.82 -3.75 5.11
CA GLY A 34 -6.07 -4.48 6.13
C GLY A 34 -4.62 -4.74 5.71
N LEU A 35 -3.91 -3.70 5.28
CA LEU A 35 -2.49 -3.78 4.95
C LEU A 35 -1.65 -3.71 6.22
N GLU A 36 -0.78 -4.70 6.43
CA GLU A 36 0.10 -4.81 7.58
C GLU A 36 1.58 -4.53 7.22
N ALA A 37 2.37 -4.14 8.22
CA ALA A 37 3.80 -3.92 8.04
C ALA A 37 4.53 -5.24 7.75
N GLY A 38 5.43 -5.22 6.78
CA GLY A 38 6.18 -6.42 6.37
C GLY A 38 5.50 -7.24 5.27
N GLU A 39 4.26 -6.91 4.86
CA GLU A 39 3.64 -7.55 3.71
C GLU A 39 4.41 -7.31 2.41
N GLN A 40 4.50 -8.36 1.58
CA GLN A 40 5.11 -8.28 0.26
C GLN A 40 4.08 -7.83 -0.78
N VAL A 41 4.39 -6.70 -1.42
CA VAL A 41 3.61 -6.12 -2.51
C VAL A 41 4.47 -5.94 -3.76
N GLN A 42 3.84 -5.95 -4.92
CA GLN A 42 4.48 -5.78 -6.21
C GLN A 42 3.71 -4.75 -7.04
N TRP A 43 4.42 -3.91 -7.78
CA TRP A 43 3.83 -3.10 -8.84
C TRP A 43 3.81 -3.85 -10.16
N GLU A 44 2.69 -3.79 -10.86
CA GLU A 44 2.56 -4.22 -12.25
C GLU A 44 2.38 -2.99 -13.14
N LEU A 45 3.22 -2.89 -14.15
CA LEU A 45 3.14 -1.85 -15.16
C LEU A 45 2.07 -2.23 -16.19
N LEU A 46 0.97 -1.49 -16.22
CA LEU A 46 -0.04 -1.66 -17.26
C LEU A 46 0.31 -0.85 -18.48
N ASN A 47 0.57 0.45 -18.28
CA ASN A 47 0.98 1.39 -19.31
C ASN A 47 1.76 2.55 -18.66
N ARG A 48 2.19 3.54 -19.45
CA ARG A 48 3.00 4.66 -18.94
C ARG A 48 2.30 5.53 -17.88
N GLY A 49 0.96 5.53 -17.84
CA GLY A 49 0.16 6.33 -16.92
C GLY A 49 -0.43 5.54 -15.76
N GLU A 50 -0.40 4.20 -15.79
CA GLU A 50 -1.12 3.35 -14.85
C GLU A 50 -0.26 2.20 -14.32
N LEU A 51 -0.29 2.05 -13.00
CA LEU A 51 0.35 0.99 -12.25
C LEU A 51 -0.69 0.31 -11.35
N HIS A 52 -0.62 -1.01 -11.26
CA HIS A 52 -1.42 -1.79 -10.31
C HIS A 52 -0.53 -2.30 -9.18
N LEU A 53 -1.02 -2.22 -7.95
CA LEU A 53 -0.36 -2.84 -6.82
C LEU A 53 -1.02 -4.18 -6.51
N LEU A 54 -0.23 -5.26 -6.57
CA LEU A 54 -0.65 -6.59 -6.17
C LEU A 54 -0.04 -6.98 -4.84
N ARG A 55 -0.85 -7.57 -3.97
CA ARG A 55 -0.41 -8.25 -2.74
C ARG A 55 -0.21 -9.72 -3.08
N LYS A 56 1.00 -10.27 -2.92
CA LYS A 56 1.26 -11.69 -3.25
C LYS A 56 0.65 -12.65 -2.23
N GLN A 57 0.58 -12.22 -0.98
CA GLN A 57 0.02 -12.97 0.13
C GLN A 57 -0.93 -12.03 0.85
N VAL A 58 -2.24 -12.20 0.65
CA VAL A 58 -3.25 -11.44 1.37
C VAL A 58 -3.52 -12.20 2.68
N PRO A 59 -3.22 -11.62 3.86
CA PRO A 59 -3.54 -12.27 5.12
C PRO A 59 -5.03 -12.57 5.19
N THR A 60 -5.39 -13.75 5.69
CA THR A 60 -6.80 -14.04 6.00
C THR A 60 -7.29 -12.99 6.99
N PRO A 61 -8.44 -12.32 6.74
CA PRO A 61 -8.95 -11.31 7.65
C PRO A 61 -9.04 -11.88 9.07
N HIS A 62 -8.27 -11.31 9.99
CA HIS A 62 -8.41 -11.64 11.40
C HIS A 62 -9.75 -11.06 11.88
N THR A 63 -10.83 -11.80 11.70
CA THR A 63 -12.05 -11.57 12.48
C THR A 63 -11.66 -11.84 13.93
N LYS A 64 -11.32 -10.77 14.66
CA LYS A 64 -11.34 -10.83 16.12
C LYS A 64 -12.79 -11.08 16.51
N ARG A 65 -13.16 -12.36 16.64
CA ARG A 65 -14.40 -12.78 17.29
C ARG A 65 -14.28 -12.27 18.72
N ARG A 66 -14.87 -11.10 18.98
CA ARG A 66 -14.97 -10.52 20.31
C ARG A 66 -15.94 -11.40 21.09
N THR A 67 -15.44 -12.49 21.67
CA THR A 67 -16.16 -13.26 22.68
C THR A 67 -16.41 -12.31 23.84
N ARG A 68 -17.62 -11.74 23.90
CA ARG A 68 -18.23 -11.30 25.15
C ARG A 68 -18.34 -12.56 26.02
N GLN A 69 -17.38 -12.79 26.91
CA GLN A 69 -17.63 -13.60 28.10
C GLN A 69 -18.30 -12.66 29.10
N GLY A 70 -19.57 -12.94 29.37
CA GLY A 70 -20.31 -12.40 30.50
C GLY A 70 -20.08 -13.23 31.75
#